data_AF-D8FAE5-F1
#
_entry.id   AF-D8FAE5-F1
#
_cell.length_a   1.000
_cell.length_b   1.000
_cell.length_c   1.000
_cell.angle_alpha   90.00
_cell.angle_beta   90.00
_cell.angle_gamma   90.00
#
_symmetry.space_group_name_H-M   'P 1'
#
loop_
_entity.id
_entity.type
_entity.pdbx_description
1 polymer ?
#
loop_
_entity_poly.entity_id
_entity_poly.type
_entity_poly.pdbx_seq_one_letter_code
_entity_poly.pdbx_strand_id
1 'polypeptide(L)'
;MEDTISILRGLKEKYEVHHGVRIKDSALVAAATLSNRYITDRFLPDKAIDLIDEATSRLRIEIDSMPAEIDTIQRKITQLEIENEALKKEKDKASKERREKIKDELKELKSQTEEMTKHWKKEKEAIHSIQSIKERMESTKSEAQIAERDGDLARAAQLKYGQLGELEKTLAEENRKLEKLQSGQKMLKEEVDSEDIAEVVAKWTGIPVSRMMEGEKEKLLQMEERLSQRVVGQQKAIDAVANAVRRARSGLQDPNRPIGSFIFLGPTGVGKTELARTLAQFLFDDEQYMVRVDMSEYMEKHSVARLIGAPPGYVGYEEELSHRGHSASPLFVVSLMN
;
A
#
# COMPACT_ATOMS: atom_id res chain seq x y z
N MET A 1 7.99 13.34 -7.38
CA MET A 1 6.76 12.57 -7.08
C MET A 1 5.83 12.56 -8.28
N GLU A 2 5.45 13.71 -8.85
CA GLU A 2 4.61 13.79 -10.05
C GLU A 2 5.21 13.05 -11.25
N ASP A 3 6.53 13.14 -11.45
CA ASP A 3 7.25 12.40 -12.49
C ASP A 3 7.09 10.88 -12.32
N THR A 4 7.19 10.38 -11.08
CA THR A 4 6.98 8.96 -10.78
C THR A 4 5.58 8.51 -11.14
N ILE A 5 4.56 9.29 -10.80
CA ILE A 5 3.17 8.97 -11.15
C ILE A 5 3.01 8.93 -12.67
N SER A 6 3.63 9.85 -13.40
CA SER A 6 3.62 9.87 -14.86
C SER A 6 4.31 8.64 -15.46
N ILE A 7 5.46 8.24 -14.91
CA ILE A 7 6.16 6.99 -15.28
C ILE A 7 5.27 5.78 -15.04
N LEU A 8 4.68 5.66 -13.85
CA LEU A 8 3.80 4.56 -13.48
C LEU A 8 2.57 4.48 -14.39
N ARG A 9 1.97 5.63 -14.77
CA ARG A 9 0.87 5.68 -15.76
C ARG A 9 1.31 5.18 -17.14
N GLY A 10 2.54 5.49 -17.56
CA GLY A 10 3.11 4.98 -18.81
C GLY A 10 3.41 3.48 -18.78
N LEU A 11 3.73 2.93 -17.60
CA LEU A 11 3.98 1.49 -17.40
C LEU A 11 2.70 0.68 -17.12
N LYS A 12 1.62 1.34 -16.71
CA LYS A 12 0.35 0.72 -16.28
C LYS A 12 -0.11 -0.39 -17.21
N GLU A 13 -0.26 -0.11 -18.50
CA GLU A 13 -0.78 -1.09 -19.47
C GLU A 13 0.08 -2.37 -19.51
N LYS A 14 1.41 -2.23 -19.43
CA LYS A 14 2.34 -3.37 -19.47
C LYS A 14 2.21 -4.25 -18.22
N TYR A 15 2.09 -3.65 -17.04
CA TYR A 15 1.91 -4.39 -15.78
C TYR A 15 0.53 -5.05 -15.71
N GLU A 16 -0.51 -4.37 -16.18
CA GLU A 16 -1.85 -4.96 -16.27
C GLU A 16 -1.89 -6.20 -17.17
N VAL A 17 -1.20 -6.16 -18.32
CA VAL A 17 -1.07 -7.30 -19.22
C VAL A 17 -0.22 -8.40 -18.59
N HIS A 18 0.93 -8.06 -18.01
CA HIS A 18 1.87 -9.04 -17.45
C HIS A 18 1.24 -9.88 -16.32
N HIS A 19 0.51 -9.23 -15.43
CA HIS A 19 -0.12 -9.88 -14.26
C HIS A 19 -1.57 -10.28 -14.50
N GLY A 20 -2.19 -9.82 -15.59
CA GLY A 20 -3.59 -10.09 -15.91
C GLY A 20 -4.57 -9.44 -14.93
N VAL A 21 -4.24 -8.27 -14.39
CA VAL A 21 -5.07 -7.51 -13.45
C VAL A 21 -5.28 -6.07 -13.95
N ARG A 22 -6.18 -5.31 -13.33
CA ARG A 22 -6.32 -3.86 -13.56
C ARG A 22 -5.62 -3.08 -12.46
N ILE A 23 -5.10 -1.90 -12.77
CA ILE A 23 -4.49 -1.01 -11.79
C ILE A 23 -5.24 0.32 -11.78
N LYS A 24 -5.85 0.68 -10.64
CA LYS A 24 -6.50 1.99 -10.50
C LYS A 24 -5.47 3.10 -10.45
N ASP A 25 -5.85 4.29 -10.93
CA ASP A 25 -4.97 5.46 -10.82
C ASP A 25 -4.66 5.81 -9.36
N SER A 26 -5.61 5.58 -8.45
CA SER A 26 -5.41 5.71 -7.00
C SER A 26 -4.30 4.81 -6.47
N ALA A 27 -4.11 3.61 -7.04
CA ALA A 27 -3.02 2.71 -6.67
C ALA A 27 -1.65 3.28 -7.11
N LEU A 28 -1.57 3.85 -8.31
CA LEU A 28 -0.35 4.48 -8.80
C LEU A 28 0.06 5.68 -7.93
N VAL A 29 -0.92 6.52 -7.57
CA VAL A 29 -0.72 7.66 -6.67
C VAL A 29 -0.31 7.18 -5.27
N ALA A 30 -0.97 6.16 -4.74
CA ALA A 30 -0.63 5.55 -3.45
C ALA A 30 0.79 4.96 -3.47
N ALA A 31 1.18 4.25 -4.53
CA ALA A 31 2.51 3.65 -4.65
C ALA A 31 3.60 4.73 -4.63
N ALA A 32 3.43 5.82 -5.38
CA ALA A 32 4.36 6.94 -5.35
C ALA A 32 4.38 7.65 -3.98
N THR A 33 3.21 7.89 -3.38
CA THR A 33 3.09 8.67 -2.14
C THR A 33 3.59 7.89 -0.92
N LEU A 34 3.12 6.65 -0.74
CA LEU A 34 3.45 5.81 0.40
C LEU A 34 4.91 5.34 0.36
N SER A 35 5.43 4.97 -0.82
CA SER A 35 6.85 4.61 -0.94
C SER A 35 7.77 5.80 -0.67
N ASN A 36 7.40 7.00 -1.10
CA ASN A 36 8.18 8.20 -0.80
C ASN A 36 8.19 8.51 0.69
N ARG A 37 7.06 8.28 1.36
CA ARG A 37 6.89 8.60 2.78
C ARG A 37 7.52 7.58 3.72
N TYR A 38 7.40 6.29 3.42
CA TYR A 38 7.67 5.21 4.38
C TYR A 38 8.85 4.30 4.00
N ILE A 39 9.34 4.35 2.75
CA ILE A 39 10.48 3.55 2.29
C ILE A 39 11.62 4.52 1.97
N THR A 40 12.42 4.88 2.99
CA THR A 40 13.44 5.94 2.89
C THR A 40 14.81 5.46 2.42
N ASP A 41 15.09 4.16 2.50
CA ASP A 41 16.33 3.51 2.08
C ASP A 41 16.44 3.32 0.56
N ARG A 42 15.35 3.56 -0.18
CA ARG A 42 15.26 3.41 -1.63
C ARG A 42 14.76 4.68 -2.32
N PHE A 43 15.08 4.80 -3.61
CA PHE A 43 14.75 5.98 -4.41
C PHE A 43 13.57 5.74 -5.35
N LEU A 44 12.82 6.81 -5.63
CA LEU A 44 11.85 6.83 -6.72
C LEU A 44 12.59 6.88 -8.07
N PRO A 45 12.03 6.31 -9.16
CA PRO A 45 10.71 5.65 -9.25
C PRO A 45 10.72 4.16 -8.86
N ASP A 46 11.90 3.56 -8.70
CA ASP A 46 12.14 2.12 -8.52
C ASP A 46 11.27 1.49 -7.41
N LYS A 47 11.33 2.04 -6.19
CA LYS A 47 10.51 1.55 -5.06
C LYS A 47 9.01 1.59 -5.30
N ALA A 48 8.52 2.51 -6.13
CA ALA A 48 7.09 2.61 -6.44
C ALA A 48 6.69 1.59 -7.51
N ILE A 49 7.59 1.28 -8.43
CA ILE A 49 7.39 0.23 -9.45
C ILE A 49 7.29 -1.14 -8.76
N ASP A 50 8.19 -1.44 -7.82
CA ASP A 50 8.15 -2.72 -7.09
C ASP A 50 6.87 -2.88 -6.26
N LEU A 51 6.37 -1.80 -5.65
CA LEU A 51 5.10 -1.87 -4.93
C LEU A 51 3.93 -2.23 -5.84
N ILE A 52 3.92 -1.67 -7.06
CA ILE A 52 2.92 -2.03 -8.07
C ILE A 52 3.09 -3.50 -8.44
N ASP A 53 4.31 -3.95 -8.73
CA ASP A 53 4.60 -5.32 -9.15
C ASP A 53 4.20 -6.36 -8.10
N GLU A 54 4.55 -6.13 -6.83
CA GLU A 54 4.19 -7.00 -5.71
C GLU A 54 2.67 -7.02 -5.49
N ALA A 55 2.01 -5.86 -5.54
CA ALA A 55 0.55 -5.78 -5.37
C ALA A 55 -0.19 -6.48 -6.52
N THR A 56 0.26 -6.31 -7.77
CA THR A 56 -0.34 -6.99 -8.93
C THR A 56 -0.08 -8.50 -8.89
N SER A 57 1.11 -8.93 -8.49
CA SER A 57 1.46 -10.35 -8.33
C SER A 57 0.61 -11.01 -7.26
N ARG A 58 0.43 -10.33 -6.12
CA ARG A 58 -0.40 -10.81 -5.03
C ARG A 58 -1.85 -10.97 -5.46
N LEU A 59 -2.43 -9.95 -6.09
CA LEU A 59 -3.80 -10.01 -6.60
C LEU A 59 -3.97 -11.13 -7.62
N ARG A 60 -2.96 -11.38 -8.47
CA ARG A 60 -2.99 -12.49 -9.41
C ARG A 60 -3.09 -13.84 -8.69
N ILE A 61 -2.29 -14.06 -7.65
CA ILE A 61 -2.33 -15.29 -6.86
C ILE A 61 -3.71 -15.46 -6.21
N GLU A 62 -4.33 -14.39 -5.73
CA GLU A 62 -5.67 -14.40 -5.15
C GLU A 62 -6.75 -14.80 -6.16
N ILE A 63 -6.71 -14.25 -7.37
CA ILE A 63 -7.63 -14.62 -8.48
C ILE A 63 -7.52 -16.10 -8.82
N ASP A 64 -6.29 -16.63 -8.81
CA ASP A 64 -6.07 -18.03 -9.15
C ASP A 64 -6.45 -19.01 -8.04
N SER A 65 -6.57 -18.52 -6.81
CA SER A 65 -6.87 -19.29 -5.61
C SER A 65 -8.36 -19.36 -5.30
N MET A 66 -8.73 -20.30 -4.43
CA MET A 66 -10.10 -20.41 -3.93
C MET A 66 -10.38 -19.27 -2.93
N PRO A 67 -11.51 -18.55 -3.04
CA PRO A 67 -11.90 -17.51 -2.09
C PRO A 67 -11.98 -18.02 -0.65
N ALA A 68 -11.61 -17.17 0.31
CA ALA A 68 -11.59 -17.51 1.72
C ALA A 68 -13.00 -17.86 2.26
N GLU A 69 -14.03 -17.24 1.72
CA GLU A 69 -15.43 -17.51 2.05
C GLU A 69 -15.82 -18.95 1.68
N ILE A 70 -15.32 -19.46 0.54
CA ILE A 70 -15.56 -20.85 0.13
C ILE A 70 -14.74 -21.80 0.99
N ASP A 71 -13.46 -21.49 1.27
CA ASP A 71 -12.59 -22.31 2.11
C ASP A 71 -13.14 -22.47 3.53
N THR A 72 -13.62 -21.39 4.15
CA THR A 72 -14.20 -21.41 5.50
C THR A 72 -15.42 -22.32 5.59
N ILE A 73 -16.32 -22.26 4.60
CA ILE A 73 -17.50 -23.12 4.54
C ILE A 73 -17.09 -24.58 4.30
N GLN A 74 -16.13 -24.83 3.41
CA GLN A 74 -15.63 -26.18 3.15
C GLN A 74 -15.04 -26.83 4.40
N ARG A 75 -14.22 -26.10 5.18
CA ARG A 75 -13.69 -26.60 6.46
C ARG A 75 -14.81 -26.97 7.43
N LYS A 76 -15.87 -26.14 7.51
CA LYS A 76 -17.04 -26.42 8.33
C LYS A 76 -17.80 -27.66 7.86
N ILE A 77 -17.96 -27.84 6.56
CA ILE A 77 -18.57 -29.05 5.97
C ILE A 77 -17.74 -30.28 6.37
N THR A 78 -16.42 -30.25 6.21
CA THR A 78 -15.56 -31.37 6.58
C THR A 78 -15.67 -31.72 8.07
N GLN A 79 -15.72 -30.71 8.95
CA GLN A 79 -15.91 -30.92 10.39
C GLN A 79 -17.25 -31.62 10.69
N LEU A 80 -18.34 -31.14 10.10
CA LEU A 80 -19.68 -31.71 10.26
C LEU A 80 -19.80 -33.11 9.66
N GLU A 81 -19.09 -33.41 8.57
CA GLU A 81 -19.03 -34.75 7.98
C GLU A 81 -18.35 -35.75 8.92
N ILE A 82 -17.24 -35.35 9.54
CA ILE A 82 -16.54 -36.17 10.55
C ILE A 82 -17.46 -36.41 11.75
N GLU A 83 -18.14 -35.37 12.25
CA GLU A 83 -19.09 -35.49 13.37
C GLU A 83 -20.25 -36.43 13.01
N ASN A 84 -20.83 -36.31 11.82
CA ASN A 84 -21.88 -37.20 11.33
C ASN A 84 -21.40 -38.65 11.19
N GLU A 85 -20.15 -38.88 10.77
CA GLU A 85 -19.58 -40.22 10.68
C GLU A 85 -19.34 -40.85 12.05
N ALA A 86 -18.90 -40.06 13.04
CA ALA A 86 -18.75 -40.52 14.42
C ALA A 86 -20.12 -40.92 15.02
N LEU A 87 -21.14 -40.07 14.84
CA LEU A 87 -22.49 -40.29 15.36
C LEU A 87 -23.25 -41.44 14.67
N LYS A 88 -22.75 -41.98 13.55
CA LYS A 88 -23.33 -43.19 12.92
C LYS A 88 -23.25 -44.42 13.82
N LYS A 89 -22.24 -44.50 14.68
CA LYS A 89 -21.98 -45.67 15.54
C LYS A 89 -22.78 -45.62 16.84
N GLU A 90 -23.26 -44.45 17.22
CA GLU A 90 -24.03 -44.23 18.44
C GLU A 90 -25.52 -44.59 18.27
N LYS A 91 -26.12 -45.12 19.34
CA LYS A 91 -27.51 -45.65 19.32
C LYS A 91 -28.49 -44.85 20.15
N ASP A 92 -28.02 -43.94 20.99
CA ASP A 92 -28.86 -43.14 21.88
C ASP A 92 -29.70 -42.11 21.10
N LYS A 93 -30.79 -41.65 21.73
CA LYS A 93 -31.76 -40.75 21.09
C LYS A 93 -31.16 -39.37 20.79
N ALA A 94 -30.31 -38.85 21.68
CA ALA A 94 -29.71 -37.52 21.52
C ALA A 94 -28.73 -37.50 20.34
N SER A 95 -27.91 -38.54 20.17
CA SER A 95 -27.01 -38.70 19.03
C SER A 95 -27.76 -38.79 17.69
N LYS A 96 -28.90 -39.48 17.66
CA LYS A 96 -29.75 -39.53 16.44
C LYS A 96 -30.34 -38.17 16.10
N GLU A 97 -30.86 -37.43 17.08
CA GLU A 97 -31.41 -36.09 16.89
C GLU A 97 -30.33 -35.09 16.44
N ARG A 98 -29.13 -35.13 17.05
CA ARG A 98 -27.98 -34.31 16.65
C ARG A 98 -27.54 -34.64 15.22
N ARG A 99 -27.50 -35.93 14.87
CA ARG A 99 -27.11 -36.38 13.53
C ARG A 99 -28.08 -35.90 12.44
N GLU A 100 -29.39 -35.93 12.67
CA GLU A 100 -30.34 -35.38 11.70
C GLU A 100 -30.14 -33.87 11.52
N LYS A 101 -29.95 -33.10 12.60
CA LYS A 101 -29.62 -31.67 12.50
C LYS A 101 -28.33 -31.41 11.69
N ILE A 102 -27.30 -32.22 11.90
CA ILE A 102 -26.04 -32.11 11.14
C ILE A 102 -26.27 -32.43 9.66
N LYS A 103 -27.09 -33.42 9.32
CA LYS A 103 -27.41 -33.71 7.91
C LYS A 103 -28.14 -32.55 7.23
N ASP A 104 -29.08 -31.92 7.94
CA ASP A 104 -29.78 -30.75 7.44
C ASP A 104 -28.81 -29.57 7.22
N GLU A 105 -27.93 -29.30 8.19
CA GLU A 105 -26.89 -28.27 8.08
C GLU A 105 -25.89 -28.58 6.95
N LEU A 106 -25.47 -29.83 6.80
CA LEU A 106 -24.61 -30.27 5.70
C LEU A 106 -25.28 -30.08 4.33
N LYS A 107 -26.57 -30.37 4.22
CA LYS A 107 -27.32 -30.18 2.97
C LYS A 107 -27.36 -28.71 2.58
N GLU A 108 -27.64 -27.84 3.54
CA GLU A 108 -27.66 -26.38 3.33
C GLU A 108 -26.27 -25.86 2.94
N LEU A 109 -25.24 -26.15 3.73
CA LEU A 109 -23.87 -25.68 3.47
C LEU A 109 -23.32 -26.20 2.14
N LYS A 110 -23.61 -27.45 1.77
CA LYS A 110 -23.20 -28.00 0.47
C LYS A 110 -23.88 -27.29 -0.70
N SER A 111 -25.18 -27.01 -0.58
CA SER A 111 -25.93 -26.26 -1.59
C SER A 111 -25.34 -24.85 -1.77
N GLN A 112 -25.11 -24.13 -0.67
CA GLN A 112 -24.48 -22.81 -0.68
C GLN A 112 -23.08 -22.84 -1.30
N THR A 113 -22.24 -23.81 -0.91
CA THR A 113 -20.89 -23.98 -1.46
C THR A 113 -20.90 -24.25 -2.95
N GLU A 114 -21.83 -25.07 -3.43
CA GLU A 114 -21.95 -25.38 -4.86
C GLU A 114 -22.33 -24.14 -5.67
N GLU A 115 -23.28 -23.34 -5.18
CA GLU A 115 -23.68 -22.07 -5.80
C GLU A 115 -22.50 -21.08 -5.84
N MET A 116 -21.83 -20.86 -4.71
CA MET A 116 -20.66 -19.98 -4.61
C MET A 116 -19.53 -20.44 -5.53
N THR A 117 -19.26 -21.75 -5.59
CA THR A 117 -18.21 -22.32 -6.46
C THR A 117 -18.55 -22.14 -7.93
N LYS A 118 -19.82 -22.31 -8.33
CA LYS A 118 -20.27 -22.06 -9.71
C LYS A 118 -20.12 -20.58 -10.07
N HIS A 119 -20.47 -19.69 -9.15
CA HIS A 119 -20.34 -18.25 -9.36
C HIS A 119 -18.87 -17.82 -9.50
N TRP A 120 -18.01 -18.26 -8.56
CA TRP A 120 -16.56 -18.03 -8.62
C TRP A 120 -15.93 -18.52 -9.93
N LYS A 121 -16.29 -19.72 -10.41
CA LYS A 121 -15.78 -20.24 -11.70
C LYS A 121 -16.16 -19.35 -12.89
N LYS A 122 -17.40 -18.84 -12.93
CA LYS A 122 -17.85 -17.93 -13.98
C LYS A 122 -17.08 -16.60 -13.94
N GLU A 123 -16.86 -16.04 -12.75
CA GLU A 123 -16.03 -14.84 -12.59
C GLU A 123 -14.60 -15.11 -13.08
N LYS A 124 -13.99 -16.23 -12.66
CA LYS A 124 -12.63 -16.61 -13.05
C LYS A 124 -12.48 -16.77 -14.58
N GLU A 125 -13.43 -17.46 -15.21
CA GLU A 125 -13.47 -17.63 -16.68
C GLU A 125 -13.57 -16.29 -17.41
N ALA A 126 -14.42 -15.37 -16.93
CA ALA A 126 -14.56 -14.04 -17.50
C ALA A 126 -13.27 -13.22 -17.36
N ILE A 127 -12.60 -13.28 -16.20
CA ILE A 127 -11.31 -12.61 -15.98
C ILE A 127 -10.22 -13.17 -16.90
N HIS A 128 -10.14 -14.49 -17.07
CA HIS A 128 -9.19 -15.12 -17.99
C HIS A 128 -9.45 -14.74 -19.46
N SER A 129 -10.73 -14.65 -19.86
CA SER A 129 -11.13 -14.17 -21.19
C SER A 129 -10.62 -12.75 -21.44
N ILE A 130 -10.88 -11.84 -20.50
CA ILE A 130 -10.42 -10.43 -20.53
C ILE A 130 -8.90 -10.36 -20.65
N GLN A 131 -8.17 -11.16 -19.87
CA GLN A 131 -6.71 -11.22 -19.92
C GLN A 131 -6.22 -11.62 -21.31
N SER A 132 -6.75 -12.71 -21.88
CA SER A 132 -6.34 -13.18 -23.20
C SER A 132 -6.58 -12.15 -24.31
N ILE A 133 -7.65 -11.35 -24.20
CA ILE A 133 -7.93 -10.25 -25.12
C ILE A 133 -6.89 -9.14 -24.96
N LYS A 134 -6.56 -8.75 -23.72
CA LYS A 134 -5.53 -7.74 -23.46
C LYS A 134 -4.15 -8.16 -23.98
N GLU A 135 -3.75 -9.41 -23.79
CA GLU A 135 -2.49 -9.94 -24.34
C GLU A 135 -2.44 -9.84 -25.87
N ARG A 136 -3.54 -10.20 -26.54
CA ARG A 136 -3.67 -10.06 -28.00
C ARG A 136 -3.65 -8.59 -28.45
N MET A 137 -4.24 -7.69 -27.67
CA MET A 137 -4.19 -6.26 -27.98
C MET A 137 -2.76 -5.72 -27.92
N GLU A 138 -1.98 -6.11 -26.91
CA GLU A 138 -0.59 -5.66 -26.78
C GLU A 138 0.29 -6.25 -27.89
N SER A 139 0.10 -7.52 -28.27
CA SER A 139 0.81 -8.09 -29.41
C SER A 139 0.47 -7.36 -30.71
N THR A 140 -0.81 -7.07 -30.95
CA THR A 140 -1.28 -6.32 -32.12
C THR A 140 -0.71 -4.89 -32.15
N LYS A 141 -0.61 -4.23 -30.98
CA LYS A 141 -0.04 -2.90 -30.84
C LYS A 141 1.46 -2.89 -31.15
N SER A 142 2.19 -3.89 -30.66
CA SER A 142 3.62 -4.08 -30.95
C SER A 142 3.85 -4.33 -32.45
N GLU A 143 3.07 -5.23 -33.07
CA GLU A 143 3.13 -5.50 -34.51
C GLU A 143 2.82 -4.25 -35.35
N ALA A 144 1.85 -3.45 -34.93
CA ALA A 144 1.53 -2.19 -35.60
C ALA A 144 2.69 -1.19 -35.53
N GLN A 145 3.37 -1.09 -34.39
CA GLN A 145 4.55 -0.21 -34.24
C GLN A 145 5.72 -0.67 -35.11
N ILE A 146 5.92 -1.99 -35.26
CA ILE A 146 6.94 -2.55 -36.15
C ILE A 146 6.59 -2.21 -37.61
N ALA A 147 5.35 -2.45 -38.04
CA ALA A 147 4.90 -2.12 -39.39
C ALA A 147 5.04 -0.63 -39.73
N GLU A 148 4.77 0.28 -38.78
CA GLU A 148 4.99 1.72 -38.96
C GLU A 148 6.46 2.07 -39.13
N ARG A 149 7.34 1.44 -38.34
CA ARG A 149 8.80 1.64 -38.46
C ARG A 149 9.35 1.13 -39.79
N ASP A 150 8.80 0.05 -40.30
CA ASP A 150 9.19 -0.56 -41.57
C ASP A 150 8.57 0.16 -42.79
N GLY A 151 7.68 1.15 -42.56
CA GLY A 151 7.02 1.92 -43.61
C GLY A 151 5.82 1.21 -44.26
N ASP A 152 5.39 0.05 -43.74
CA ASP A 152 4.19 -0.65 -44.18
C ASP A 152 2.94 -0.03 -43.54
N LEU A 153 2.57 1.15 -44.04
CA LEU A 153 1.43 1.93 -43.54
C LEU A 153 0.09 1.21 -43.75
N ALA A 154 -0.02 0.35 -44.77
CA ALA A 154 -1.24 -0.41 -45.03
C ALA A 154 -1.48 -1.47 -43.96
N ARG A 155 -0.44 -2.25 -43.61
CA ARG A 155 -0.51 -3.22 -42.52
C ARG A 155 -0.70 -2.55 -41.17
N ALA A 156 0.00 -1.44 -40.90
CA ALA A 156 -0.19 -0.67 -39.67
C ALA A 156 -1.64 -0.19 -39.51
N ALA A 157 -2.26 0.32 -40.57
CA ALA A 157 -3.66 0.74 -40.55
C ALA A 157 -4.62 -0.44 -40.33
N GLN A 158 -4.39 -1.59 -40.97
CA GLN A 158 -5.18 -2.80 -40.76
C GLN A 158 -5.14 -3.28 -39.29
N LEU A 159 -3.94 -3.28 -38.69
CA LEU A 159 -3.76 -3.70 -37.30
C LEU A 159 -4.43 -2.71 -36.34
N LYS A 160 -4.23 -1.40 -36.52
CA LYS A 160 -4.77 -0.36 -35.63
C LYS A 160 -6.29 -0.18 -35.74
N TYR A 161 -6.84 -0.13 -36.94
CA TYR A 161 -8.27 0.19 -37.12
C TYR A 161 -9.15 -1.03 -37.37
N GLY A 162 -8.57 -2.15 -37.84
CA GLY A 162 -9.28 -3.41 -38.00
C GLY A 162 -9.19 -4.24 -36.71
N GLN A 163 -8.07 -4.93 -36.53
CA GLN A 163 -7.93 -5.94 -35.47
C GLN A 163 -8.00 -5.34 -34.06
N LEU A 164 -7.27 -4.26 -33.78
CA LEU A 164 -7.27 -3.64 -32.46
C LEU A 164 -8.66 -3.08 -32.12
N GLY A 165 -9.35 -2.46 -33.09
CA GLY A 165 -10.72 -1.98 -32.90
C GLY A 165 -11.75 -3.10 -32.63
N GLU A 166 -11.58 -4.28 -33.22
CA GLU A 166 -12.40 -5.46 -32.90
C GLU A 166 -12.11 -6.00 -31.50
N LEU A 167 -10.83 -6.05 -31.11
CA LEU A 167 -10.41 -6.49 -29.78
C LEU A 167 -10.91 -5.53 -28.69
N GLU A 168 -10.85 -4.21 -28.91
CA GLU A 168 -11.38 -3.20 -27.99
C GLU A 168 -12.89 -3.35 -27.76
N LYS A 169 -13.66 -3.62 -28.83
CA LYS A 169 -15.09 -3.91 -28.72
C LYS A 169 -15.35 -5.16 -27.90
N THR A 170 -14.63 -6.23 -28.21
CA THR A 170 -14.76 -7.52 -27.50
C THR A 170 -14.39 -7.37 -26.01
N LEU A 171 -13.31 -6.63 -25.72
CA LEU A 171 -12.88 -6.31 -24.35
C LEU A 171 -13.97 -5.55 -23.59
N ALA A 172 -14.60 -4.55 -24.22
CA ALA A 172 -15.68 -3.79 -23.60
C ALA A 172 -16.92 -4.66 -23.31
N GLU A 173 -17.24 -5.62 -24.18
CA GLU A 173 -18.32 -6.58 -23.97
C GLU A 173 -18.04 -7.53 -22.80
N GLU A 174 -16.83 -8.11 -22.74
CA GLU A 174 -16.43 -9.00 -21.64
C GLU A 174 -16.39 -8.27 -20.30
N ASN A 175 -15.87 -7.03 -20.26
CA ASN A 175 -15.92 -6.20 -19.05
C ASN A 175 -17.37 -5.97 -18.57
N ARG A 176 -18.31 -5.68 -19.48
CA ARG A 176 -19.73 -5.52 -19.12
C ARG A 176 -20.36 -6.83 -18.64
N LYS A 177 -19.93 -7.98 -19.16
CA LYS A 177 -20.38 -9.29 -18.66
C LYS A 177 -19.88 -9.52 -17.24
N LEU A 178 -18.61 -9.24 -16.97
CA LEU A 178 -18.01 -9.35 -15.64
C LEU A 178 -18.69 -8.41 -14.63
N GLU A 179 -18.93 -7.14 -14.99
CA GLU A 179 -19.65 -6.19 -14.15
C GLU A 179 -21.06 -6.68 -13.78
N LYS A 180 -21.78 -7.27 -14.74
CA LYS A 180 -23.10 -7.86 -14.48
C LYS A 180 -23.02 -9.07 -13.54
N LEU A 181 -22.03 -9.94 -13.72
CA LEU A 181 -21.78 -11.08 -12.83
C LEU A 181 -21.49 -10.60 -11.39
N GLN A 182 -20.68 -9.54 -11.25
CA GLN A 182 -20.29 -9.00 -9.94
C GLN A 182 -21.36 -8.12 -9.27
N SER A 183 -22.40 -7.68 -10.01
CA SER A 183 -23.40 -6.72 -9.51
C SER A 183 -24.25 -7.23 -8.32
N GLY A 184 -24.40 -8.55 -8.18
CA GLY A 184 -25.09 -9.16 -7.04
C GLY A 184 -24.14 -9.66 -5.96
N GLN A 185 -23.10 -10.38 -6.37
CA GLN A 185 -22.10 -10.95 -5.48
C GLN A 185 -20.75 -10.88 -6.18
N LYS A 186 -19.76 -10.26 -5.55
CA LYS A 186 -18.39 -10.17 -6.07
C LYS A 186 -17.51 -11.12 -5.25
N MET A 187 -16.97 -12.15 -5.90
CA MET A 187 -16.08 -13.13 -5.25
C MET A 187 -14.60 -12.85 -5.49
N LEU A 188 -14.27 -12.28 -6.66
CA LEU A 188 -12.89 -11.99 -7.05
C LEU A 188 -12.69 -10.49 -7.22
N LYS A 189 -11.62 -9.98 -6.61
CA LYS A 189 -11.08 -8.65 -6.88
C LYS A 189 -10.15 -8.76 -8.10
N GLU A 190 -10.36 -7.91 -9.10
CA GLU A 190 -9.57 -7.88 -10.34
C GLU A 190 -8.81 -6.58 -10.53
N GLU A 191 -8.94 -5.63 -9.60
CA GLU A 191 -8.32 -4.32 -9.66
C GLU A 191 -7.47 -4.05 -8.43
N VAL A 192 -6.22 -3.65 -8.64
CA VAL A 192 -5.33 -3.12 -7.59
C VAL A 192 -5.74 -1.68 -7.28
N ASP A 193 -5.97 -1.39 -6.01
CA ASP A 193 -6.30 -0.06 -5.47
C ASP A 193 -5.27 0.43 -4.44
N SER A 194 -5.57 1.54 -3.77
CA SER A 194 -4.68 2.13 -2.77
C SER A 194 -4.51 1.27 -1.52
N GLU A 195 -5.51 0.46 -1.16
CA GLU A 195 -5.44 -0.41 0.02
C GLU A 195 -4.46 -1.55 -0.23
N ASP A 196 -4.46 -2.13 -1.44
CA ASP A 196 -3.52 -3.19 -1.82
C ASP A 196 -2.06 -2.72 -1.70
N ILE A 197 -1.79 -1.49 -2.16
CA ILE A 197 -0.48 -0.87 -2.02
C ILE A 197 -0.12 -0.65 -0.55
N ALA A 198 -1.05 -0.11 0.23
CA ALA A 198 -0.82 0.13 1.65
C ALA A 198 -0.53 -1.17 2.41
N GLU A 199 -1.17 -2.29 2.06
CA GLU A 199 -0.88 -3.60 2.65
C GLU A 199 0.53 -4.10 2.31
N VAL A 200 0.99 -3.90 1.07
CA VAL A 200 2.38 -4.24 0.69
C VAL A 200 3.36 -3.38 1.48
N VAL A 201 3.14 -2.06 1.56
CA VAL A 201 4.01 -1.15 2.33
C VAL A 201 3.98 -1.52 3.82
N ALA A 202 2.82 -1.87 4.37
CA ALA A 202 2.68 -2.30 5.75
C ALA A 202 3.50 -3.56 6.03
N LYS A 203 3.50 -4.53 5.11
CA LYS A 203 4.32 -5.74 5.22
C LYS A 203 5.82 -5.44 5.19
N TRP A 204 6.25 -4.47 4.38
CA TRP A 204 7.67 -4.11 4.25
C TRP A 204 8.18 -3.27 5.44
N THR A 205 7.34 -2.36 5.94
CA THR A 205 7.74 -1.36 6.94
C THR A 205 7.29 -1.69 8.37
N GLY A 206 6.34 -2.63 8.53
CA GLY A 206 5.70 -2.93 9.81
C GLY A 206 4.67 -1.90 10.27
N ILE A 207 4.45 -0.82 9.52
CA ILE A 207 3.49 0.24 9.86
C ILE A 207 2.06 -0.22 9.50
N PRO A 208 1.07 -0.16 10.40
CA PRO A 208 -0.29 -0.60 10.10
C PRO A 208 -0.97 0.21 8.99
N VAL A 209 -1.73 -0.47 8.11
CA VAL A 209 -2.50 0.15 7.01
C VAL A 209 -3.43 1.24 7.53
N SER A 210 -4.07 1.04 8.68
CA SER A 210 -4.96 2.03 9.30
C SER A 210 -4.27 3.36 9.58
N ARG A 211 -2.97 3.37 9.87
CA ARG A 211 -2.19 4.62 10.04
C ARG A 211 -1.82 5.28 8.72
N MET A 212 -1.58 4.49 7.67
CA MET A 212 -1.24 5.01 6.34
C MET A 212 -2.45 5.62 5.62
N MET A 213 -3.62 5.00 5.80
CA MET A 213 -4.89 5.41 5.20
C MET A 213 -5.58 6.55 5.97
N GLU A 214 -5.08 6.90 7.16
CA GLU A 214 -5.61 8.00 7.95
C GLU A 214 -5.39 9.35 7.23
N GLY A 215 -6.49 10.09 7.02
CA GLY A 215 -6.43 11.41 6.40
C GLY A 215 -5.58 12.38 7.23
N GLU A 216 -4.63 13.07 6.57
CA GLU A 216 -3.69 13.98 7.23
C GLU A 216 -4.41 15.05 8.08
N LYS A 217 -5.55 15.55 7.60
CA LYS A 217 -6.38 16.52 8.35
C LYS A 217 -6.89 15.96 9.67
N GLU A 218 -7.45 14.75 9.66
CA GLU A 218 -8.01 14.12 10.86
C GLU A 218 -6.90 13.76 11.85
N LYS A 219 -5.79 13.22 11.34
CA LYS A 219 -4.58 12.96 12.11
C LYS A 219 -4.13 14.21 12.86
N LEU A 220 -4.01 15.35 12.17
CA LEU A 220 -3.58 16.62 12.74
C LEU A 220 -4.58 17.24 13.73
N LEU A 221 -5.89 16.99 13.58
CA LEU A 221 -6.91 17.49 14.51
C LEU A 221 -6.85 16.76 15.86
N GLN A 222 -6.36 15.52 15.89
CA GLN A 222 -6.20 14.72 17.10
C GLN A 222 -4.78 14.80 17.68
N MET A 223 -3.96 15.74 17.22
CA MET A 223 -2.53 15.79 17.54
C MET A 223 -2.27 15.99 19.03
N GLU A 224 -2.93 16.98 19.65
CA GLU A 224 -2.76 17.27 21.07
C GLU A 224 -3.15 16.08 21.95
N GLU A 225 -4.28 15.43 21.64
CA GLU A 225 -4.77 14.25 22.36
C GLU A 225 -3.75 13.10 22.26
N ARG A 226 -3.30 12.77 21.05
CA ARG A 226 -2.35 11.68 20.81
C ARG A 226 -0.98 11.93 21.44
N LEU A 227 -0.48 13.16 21.40
CA LEU A 227 0.76 13.53 22.09
C LEU A 227 0.60 13.39 23.62
N SER A 228 -0.55 13.79 24.15
CA SER A 228 -0.86 13.76 25.59
C SER A 228 -1.02 12.35 26.16
N GLN A 229 -1.28 11.33 25.33
CA GLN A 229 -1.33 9.94 25.77
C GLN A 229 0.00 9.43 26.32
N ARG A 230 1.13 9.97 25.84
CA ARG A 230 2.48 9.61 26.30
C ARG A 230 3.17 10.73 27.07
N VAL A 231 2.96 11.97 26.66
CA VAL A 231 3.54 13.14 27.32
C VAL A 231 2.59 13.61 28.41
N VAL A 232 2.87 13.22 29.65
CA VAL A 232 2.05 13.61 30.80
C VAL A 232 2.33 15.07 31.16
N GLY A 233 1.31 15.91 31.09
CA GLY A 233 1.42 17.35 31.33
C GLY A 233 2.01 18.12 30.15
N GLN A 234 2.69 19.25 30.41
CA GLN A 234 3.31 20.08 29.37
C GLN A 234 2.35 20.62 28.29
N GLN A 235 1.07 20.84 28.63
CA GLN A 235 0.02 21.23 27.67
C GLN A 235 0.43 22.42 26.78
N LYS A 236 1.04 23.46 27.37
CA LYS A 236 1.51 24.63 26.60
C LYS A 236 2.54 24.26 25.51
N ALA A 237 3.43 23.32 25.79
CA ALA A 237 4.42 22.86 24.81
C ALA A 237 3.76 22.01 23.72
N ILE A 238 2.84 21.11 24.10
CA ILE A 238 2.04 20.30 23.17
C ILE A 238 1.25 21.20 22.22
N ASP A 239 0.51 22.19 22.75
CA ASP A 239 -0.28 23.14 21.96
C ASP A 239 0.62 23.96 21.01
N ALA A 240 1.78 24.42 21.47
CA ALA A 240 2.71 25.19 20.64
C ALA A 240 3.26 24.37 19.46
N VAL A 241 3.63 23.10 19.73
CA VAL A 241 4.09 22.16 18.71
C VAL A 241 2.98 21.85 17.71
N ALA A 242 1.80 21.47 18.18
CA ALA A 242 0.69 21.09 17.33
C ALA A 242 0.23 22.23 16.42
N ASN A 243 0.17 23.47 16.95
CA ASN A 243 -0.14 24.65 16.15
C ASN A 243 0.91 24.93 15.06
N ALA A 244 2.20 24.77 15.36
CA ALA A 244 3.27 24.98 14.38
C ALA A 244 3.22 23.94 13.26
N VAL A 245 3.05 22.66 13.60
CA VAL A 245 2.91 21.58 12.62
C VAL A 245 1.68 21.80 11.74
N ARG A 246 0.52 22.14 12.33
CA ARG A 246 -0.70 22.44 11.56
C ARG A 246 -0.50 23.60 10.58
N ARG A 247 0.17 24.68 10.99
CA ARG A 247 0.51 25.80 10.09
C ARG A 247 1.39 25.34 8.94
N ALA A 248 2.44 24.57 9.19
CA ALA A 248 3.32 24.07 8.14
C ALA A 248 2.57 23.18 7.13
N ARG A 249 1.72 22.27 7.61
CA ARG A 249 0.94 21.34 6.76
C ARG A 249 -0.21 22.02 6.01
N SER A 250 -0.69 23.18 6.47
CA SER A 250 -1.71 23.97 5.76
C SER A 250 -1.19 24.75 4.55
N GLY A 251 0.11 24.70 4.25
CA GLY A 251 0.72 25.46 3.15
C GLY A 251 0.86 26.97 3.43
N LEU A 252 0.59 27.41 4.67
CA LEU A 252 0.73 28.80 5.10
C LEU A 252 2.20 29.18 5.42
N GLN A 253 3.13 28.23 5.32
CA GLN A 253 4.56 28.42 5.59
C GLN A 253 5.37 28.26 4.30
N ASP A 254 6.51 28.96 4.23
CA ASP A 254 7.50 28.81 3.17
C ASP A 254 7.92 27.33 2.99
N PRO A 255 7.77 26.75 1.78
CA PRO A 255 8.16 25.36 1.49
C PRO A 255 9.64 25.06 1.74
N ASN A 256 10.52 26.08 1.72
CA ASN A 256 11.95 25.91 1.95
C ASN A 256 12.33 25.88 3.43
N ARG A 257 11.35 25.92 4.35
CA ARG A 257 11.60 25.87 5.80
C ARG A 257 11.16 24.53 6.40
N PRO A 258 11.79 24.07 7.49
CA PRO A 258 11.36 22.87 8.21
C PRO A 258 9.92 22.97 8.70
N ILE A 259 9.24 21.81 8.84
CA ILE A 259 7.86 21.69 9.36
C ILE A 259 7.70 22.40 10.73
N GLY A 260 8.75 22.39 11.54
CA GLY A 260 8.80 23.14 12.78
C GLY A 260 10.23 23.23 13.30
N SER A 261 10.54 24.34 13.98
CA SER A 261 11.77 24.51 14.74
C SER A 261 11.37 24.91 16.15
N PHE A 262 11.81 24.11 17.12
CA PHE A 262 11.37 24.24 18.51
C PHE A 262 12.59 24.31 19.43
N ILE A 263 12.50 25.17 20.44
CA ILE A 263 13.46 25.23 21.54
C ILE A 263 12.70 24.82 22.81
N PHE A 264 12.99 23.63 23.33
CA PHE A 264 12.37 23.13 24.55
C PHE A 264 13.18 23.55 25.77
N LEU A 265 12.64 24.50 26.54
CA LEU A 265 13.24 25.04 27.76
C LEU A 265 12.56 24.45 29.00
N GLY A 266 13.35 24.05 29.99
CA GLY A 266 12.86 23.51 31.26
C GLY A 266 13.89 22.64 31.98
N PRO A 267 13.58 22.12 33.19
CA PRO A 267 14.47 21.23 33.93
C PRO A 267 14.75 19.90 33.19
N THR A 268 15.78 19.17 33.60
CA THR A 268 16.05 17.83 33.08
C THR A 268 14.99 16.84 33.57
N GLY A 269 14.73 15.77 32.79
CA GLY A 269 13.80 14.71 33.17
C GLY A 269 12.29 15.04 33.09
N VAL A 270 11.90 16.25 32.68
CA VAL A 270 10.48 16.69 32.65
C VAL A 270 9.71 16.30 31.37
N GLY A 271 10.32 15.50 30.48
CA GLY A 271 9.67 15.01 29.26
C GLY A 271 10.01 15.75 27.96
N LYS A 272 11.03 16.63 27.92
CA LYS A 272 11.46 17.34 26.69
C LYS A 272 11.81 16.37 25.55
N THR A 273 12.64 15.37 25.84
CA THR A 273 13.02 14.34 24.86
C THR A 273 11.86 13.42 24.52
N GLU A 274 10.96 13.15 25.47
CA GLU A 274 9.79 12.30 25.25
C GLU A 274 8.77 12.98 24.32
N LEU A 275 8.56 14.28 24.46
CA LEU A 275 7.76 15.06 23.52
C LEU A 275 8.34 15.00 22.10
N ALA A 276 9.67 15.06 21.98
CA ALA A 276 10.33 14.94 20.70
C ALA A 276 10.17 13.54 20.07
N ARG A 277 10.34 12.46 20.85
CA ARG A 277 10.09 11.07 20.39
C ARG A 277 8.63 10.87 19.98
N THR A 278 7.71 11.32 20.81
CA THR A 278 6.26 11.19 20.56
C THR A 278 5.86 11.97 19.32
N LEU A 279 6.47 13.14 19.08
CA LEU A 279 6.29 13.92 17.87
C LEU A 279 6.85 13.21 16.63
N ALA A 280 8.03 12.58 16.73
CA ALA A 280 8.57 11.77 15.64
C ALA A 280 7.64 10.60 15.29
N GLN A 281 7.21 9.85 16.30
CA GLN A 281 6.23 8.76 16.16
C GLN A 281 4.91 9.24 15.54
N PHE A 282 4.44 10.43 15.91
CA PHE A 282 3.19 10.97 15.36
C PHE A 282 3.33 11.40 13.90
N LEU A 283 4.41 12.12 13.55
CA LEU A 283 4.60 12.66 12.20
C LEU A 283 5.00 11.59 11.19
N PHE A 284 5.89 10.68 11.59
CA PHE A 284 6.56 9.71 10.72
C PHE A 284 6.14 8.27 10.97
N ASP A 285 5.20 8.04 11.89
CA ASP A 285 4.68 6.73 12.26
C ASP A 285 5.73 5.76 12.85
N ASP A 286 6.94 6.25 13.15
CA ASP A 286 8.04 5.52 13.80
C ASP A 286 9.01 6.48 14.53
N GLU A 287 9.37 6.15 15.78
CA GLU A 287 10.34 6.89 16.59
C GLU A 287 11.78 6.84 16.05
N GLN A 288 12.13 5.82 15.26
CA GLN A 288 13.48 5.64 14.71
C GLN A 288 13.88 6.76 13.75
N TYR A 289 12.90 7.48 13.19
CA TYR A 289 13.14 8.69 12.39
C TYR A 289 13.61 9.90 13.21
N MET A 290 13.76 9.77 14.53
CA MET A 290 14.39 10.78 15.37
C MET A 290 15.91 10.70 15.30
N VAL A 291 16.54 11.71 14.70
CA VAL A 291 17.99 11.91 14.76
C VAL A 291 18.34 12.69 16.01
N ARG A 292 18.94 12.02 16.99
CA ARG A 292 19.43 12.64 18.21
C ARG A 292 20.86 13.12 18.03
N VAL A 293 21.11 14.39 18.33
CA VAL A 293 22.46 14.98 18.36
C VAL A 293 22.74 15.50 19.75
N ASP A 294 23.77 14.96 20.40
CA ASP A 294 24.22 15.41 21.72
C ASP A 294 25.20 16.58 21.56
N MET A 295 24.77 17.81 21.87
CA MET A 295 25.60 19.00 21.65
C MET A 295 26.82 19.05 22.57
N SER A 296 26.83 18.28 23.65
CA SER A 296 27.98 18.17 24.56
C SER A 296 29.21 17.61 23.83
N GLU A 297 29.00 16.82 22.77
CA GLU A 297 30.07 16.26 21.94
C GLU A 297 30.65 17.27 20.93
N TYR A 298 29.98 18.41 20.73
CA TYR A 298 30.31 19.41 19.70
C TYR A 298 30.80 20.75 20.26
N MET A 299 31.35 20.76 21.48
CA MET A 299 31.81 21.99 22.15
C MET A 299 33.07 22.62 21.52
N GLU A 300 33.92 21.81 20.89
CA GLU A 300 35.18 22.28 20.29
C GLU A 300 35.04 22.57 18.79
N LYS A 301 35.81 23.54 18.28
CA LYS A 301 35.79 23.93 16.86
C LYS A 301 36.02 22.75 15.90
N HIS A 302 36.85 21.79 16.29
CA HIS A 302 37.15 20.60 15.49
C HIS A 302 36.03 19.56 15.52
N SER A 303 35.25 19.51 16.61
CA SER A 303 34.10 18.61 16.74
C SER A 303 32.93 19.05 15.86
N VAL A 304 32.71 20.37 15.70
CA VAL A 304 31.68 20.93 14.82
C VAL A 304 31.86 20.51 13.35
N ALA A 305 33.11 20.32 12.91
CA ALA A 305 33.40 19.84 11.56
C ALA A 305 32.76 18.46 11.31
N ARG A 306 32.64 17.60 12.33
CA ARG A 306 31.99 16.27 12.22
C ARG A 306 30.48 16.33 11.98
N LEU A 307 29.84 17.44 12.35
CA LEU A 307 28.40 17.65 12.19
C LEU A 307 28.06 18.22 10.80
N ILE A 308 28.90 19.14 10.32
CA ILE A 308 28.69 19.92 9.09
C ILE A 308 29.37 19.25 7.88
N GLY A 309 30.35 18.38 8.12
CA GLY A 309 31.25 17.84 7.10
C GLY A 309 32.55 18.64 7.03
N ALA A 310 33.61 17.98 6.56
CA ALA A 310 34.86 18.68 6.22
C ALA A 310 34.61 19.76 5.14
N PRO A 311 35.45 20.80 5.02
CA PRO A 311 35.37 21.74 3.91
C PRO A 311 35.62 21.02 2.56
N PRO A 312 35.08 21.52 1.42
CA PRO A 312 35.36 20.96 0.10
C PRO A 312 36.88 20.83 -0.14
N GLY A 313 37.36 19.61 -0.43
CA GLY A 313 38.77 19.32 -0.69
C GLY A 313 39.55 18.59 0.43
N TYR A 314 38.91 18.22 1.54
CA TYR A 314 39.50 17.37 2.59
C TYR A 314 38.93 15.94 2.56
N VAL A 315 39.76 14.97 2.97
CA VAL A 315 39.37 13.55 3.10
C VAL A 315 38.26 13.43 4.15
N GLY A 316 37.13 12.80 3.81
CA GLY A 316 35.94 12.67 4.68
C GLY A 316 34.76 13.57 4.34
N TYR A 317 34.85 14.39 3.28
CA TYR A 317 33.78 15.28 2.81
C TYR A 317 32.43 14.55 2.59
N GLU A 318 32.43 13.30 2.12
CA GLU A 318 31.20 12.57 1.75
C GLU A 318 30.60 11.69 2.87
N GLU A 319 31.26 11.52 4.02
CA GLU A 319 30.90 10.46 4.99
C GLU A 319 29.97 10.92 6.14
N GLU A 320 29.65 12.22 6.27
CA GLU A 320 29.05 12.79 7.50
C GLU A 320 27.60 13.33 7.37
N LEU A 321 26.99 13.65 8.51
CA LEU A 321 25.55 13.92 8.74
C LEU A 321 24.90 14.91 7.75
N SER A 322 25.65 15.90 7.27
CA SER A 322 25.19 16.89 6.27
C SER A 322 24.92 16.28 4.89
N HIS A 323 25.66 15.23 4.51
CA HIS A 323 25.48 14.53 3.24
C HIS A 323 24.38 13.46 3.29
N ARG A 324 24.08 12.89 4.47
CA ARG A 324 22.88 12.04 4.65
C ARG A 324 21.57 12.81 4.47
N GLY A 325 21.59 14.13 4.65
CA GLY A 325 20.45 15.04 4.41
C GLY A 325 20.13 15.35 2.95
N HIS A 326 20.94 14.87 1.99
CA HIS A 326 20.63 14.96 0.56
C HIS A 326 19.66 13.86 0.08
N SER A 327 19.36 12.86 0.92
CA SER A 327 18.22 11.97 0.69
C SER A 327 16.95 12.70 1.09
N ALA A 328 15.91 12.64 0.25
CA ALA A 328 14.63 13.33 0.40
C ALA A 328 13.76 12.82 1.57
N SER A 329 14.38 12.53 2.72
CA SER A 329 13.76 12.02 3.93
C SER A 329 13.54 13.19 4.90
N PRO A 330 12.31 13.42 5.40
CA PRO A 330 12.09 14.46 6.40
C PRO A 330 12.82 14.09 7.70
N LEU A 331 13.94 14.76 7.96
CA LEU A 331 14.74 14.57 9.16
C LEU A 331 14.10 15.26 10.35
N PHE A 332 13.79 14.51 11.40
CA PHE A 332 13.45 15.07 12.70
C PHE A 332 14.69 15.11 13.58
N VAL A 333 15.31 16.28 13.69
CA VAL A 333 16.56 16.46 14.44
C VAL A 333 16.27 17.03 15.82
N VAL A 334 16.74 16.33 16.84
CA VAL A 334 16.67 16.79 18.23
C VAL A 334 18.08 17.08 18.71
N SER A 335 18.32 18.36 19.00
CA SER A 335 19.53 18.84 19.66
C SER A 335 19.31 18.86 21.16
N LEU A 336 20.12 18.10 21.91
CA LEU A 336 20.09 18.12 23.37
C LEU A 336 21.30 18.91 23.88
N MET A 337 21.03 19.97 24.64
CA MET A 337 22.00 20.63 25.50
C MET A 337 21.70 20.17 26.94
N ASN A 338 22.66 19.50 27.58
CA ASN A 338 22.57 19.16 29.00
C ASN A 338 22.98 20.34 29.89
#